data_AF-A0A642VEN6-F1
#
_entry.id   AF-A0A642VEN6-F1
#
_cell.length_a   1.000
_cell.length_b   1.000
_cell.length_c   1.000
_cell.angle_alpha   90.00
_cell.angle_beta   90.00
_cell.angle_gamma   90.00
#
_symmetry.space_group_name_H-M   'P 1'
#
loop_
_entity.id
_entity.type
_entity.pdbx_description
1 polymer ?
#
loop_
_entity_poly.entity_id
_entity_poly.type
_entity_poly.pdbx_seq_one_letter_code
_entity_poly.pdbx_strand_id
1 'polypeptide(L)'
;MLFKRRRRKPDFAVTVHCVDSYDFAHYLRTVLTRIEQQEKNYEYQLDLLNDDFSRKLSNYEQRYSWKLDNYQGHRDYLTDLYHRKQDFCREKLALRQMELKKAQQAALRKTASVRRTGDGVTPRPFSSGKHDALLFIEEFEEYASRRNIPDEPEIRISIFQHYLQGPAYEWIRPIIQNPQQFEHFYNNFEAFLDEFSRAFAGKPRHS
;
A
#
# COMPACT_ATOMS: atom_id res chain seq x y z
N MET A 1 -94.46 -88.82 -34.11
CA MET A 1 -93.03 -88.84 -33.73
C MET A 1 -92.31 -87.73 -34.48
N LEU A 2 -91.75 -86.73 -33.79
CA LEU A 2 -90.96 -85.65 -34.40
C LEU A 2 -89.62 -85.55 -33.65
N PHE A 3 -88.52 -85.76 -34.39
CA PHE A 3 -87.16 -85.77 -33.87
C PHE A 3 -86.72 -84.37 -33.41
N LYS A 4 -86.37 -84.24 -32.12
CA LYS A 4 -85.70 -83.06 -31.56
C LYS A 4 -84.26 -82.97 -32.10
N ARG A 5 -83.98 -82.01 -33.00
CA ARG A 5 -82.61 -81.61 -33.34
C ARG A 5 -82.04 -80.75 -32.20
N ARG A 6 -81.06 -81.31 -31.46
CA ARG A 6 -80.23 -80.55 -30.52
C ARG A 6 -79.38 -79.55 -31.31
N ARG A 7 -79.59 -78.24 -31.10
CA ARG A 7 -78.66 -77.20 -31.56
C ARG A 7 -77.39 -77.29 -30.72
N ARG A 8 -76.28 -77.63 -31.37
CA ARG A 8 -74.93 -77.50 -30.79
C ARG A 8 -74.65 -76.01 -30.55
N LYS A 9 -74.10 -75.67 -29.40
CA LYS A 9 -73.54 -74.34 -29.13
C LYS A 9 -72.35 -74.14 -30.08
N PRO A 10 -72.19 -72.98 -30.74
CA PRO A 10 -70.97 -72.70 -31.47
C PRO A 10 -69.83 -72.54 -30.46
N ASP A 11 -68.76 -73.28 -30.69
CA ASP A 11 -67.48 -73.13 -30.01
C ASP A 11 -67.00 -71.69 -30.19
N PHE A 12 -66.52 -71.08 -29.09
CA PHE A 12 -65.77 -69.82 -29.13
C PHE A 12 -64.41 -70.11 -29.80
N ALA A 13 -64.42 -70.32 -31.10
CA ALA A 13 -63.23 -70.24 -31.92
C ALA A 13 -62.81 -68.76 -31.93
N VAL A 14 -61.67 -68.51 -31.29
CA VAL A 14 -60.94 -67.25 -31.24
C VAL A 14 -60.92 -66.62 -32.64
N THR A 15 -61.76 -65.61 -32.86
CA THR A 15 -61.59 -64.69 -33.99
C THR A 15 -60.39 -63.82 -33.70
N VAL A 16 -59.21 -64.29 -34.14
CA VAL A 16 -58.06 -63.41 -34.34
C VAL A 16 -58.46 -62.48 -35.49
N HIS A 17 -58.71 -61.21 -35.18
CA HIS A 17 -58.87 -60.18 -36.20
C HIS A 17 -57.55 -60.08 -36.95
N CYS A 18 -57.49 -60.65 -38.16
CA CYS A 18 -56.47 -60.30 -39.14
C CYS A 18 -56.74 -58.85 -39.54
N VAL A 19 -56.17 -57.90 -38.80
CA VAL A 19 -55.99 -56.54 -39.28
C VAL A 19 -55.14 -56.68 -40.54
N ASP A 20 -55.60 -56.09 -41.64
CA ASP A 20 -54.87 -56.13 -42.91
C ASP A 20 -53.45 -55.63 -42.63
N SER A 21 -52.44 -56.44 -42.94
CA SER A 21 -51.05 -56.15 -42.58
C SER A 21 -50.58 -54.83 -43.20
N TYR A 22 -51.22 -54.42 -44.29
CA TYR A 22 -51.09 -53.13 -44.92
C TYR A 22 -51.57 -51.96 -44.04
N ASP A 23 -52.76 -52.05 -43.46
CA ASP A 23 -53.33 -51.00 -42.59
C ASP A 23 -52.52 -50.86 -41.30
N PHE A 24 -52.03 -51.97 -40.75
CA PHE A 24 -51.15 -51.95 -39.59
C PHE A 24 -49.79 -51.31 -39.91
N ALA A 25 -49.19 -51.62 -41.07
CA ALA A 25 -47.94 -51.01 -41.50
C ALA A 25 -48.11 -49.50 -41.77
N HIS A 26 -49.23 -49.08 -42.36
CA HIS A 26 -49.55 -47.66 -42.59
C HIS A 26 -49.75 -46.91 -41.26
N TYR A 27 -50.46 -47.52 -40.31
CA TYR A 27 -50.62 -46.97 -38.96
C TYR A 27 -49.28 -46.81 -38.25
N LEU A 28 -48.43 -47.84 -38.25
CA LEU A 28 -47.09 -47.79 -37.68
C LEU A 28 -46.24 -46.67 -38.31
N ARG A 29 -46.27 -46.54 -39.64
CA ARG A 29 -45.55 -45.46 -40.33
C ARG A 29 -46.05 -44.07 -39.89
N THR A 30 -47.36 -43.90 -39.75
CA THR A 30 -47.95 -42.63 -39.29
C THR A 30 -47.54 -42.31 -37.85
N VAL A 31 -47.51 -43.31 -36.96
CA VAL A 31 -47.05 -43.15 -35.58
C VAL A 31 -45.57 -42.78 -35.55
N LEU A 32 -44.72 -43.48 -36.30
CA LEU A 32 -43.29 -43.17 -36.39
C LEU A 32 -43.03 -41.75 -36.91
N THR A 33 -43.73 -41.31 -37.96
CA THR A 33 -43.61 -39.94 -38.47
C THR A 33 -44.05 -38.90 -37.43
N ARG A 34 -45.07 -39.20 -36.61
CA ARG A 34 -45.48 -38.31 -35.51
C ARG A 34 -44.44 -38.24 -34.40
N ILE A 35 -43.80 -39.38 -34.07
CA ILE A 35 -42.72 -39.43 -33.09
C ILE A 35 -41.53 -38.61 -33.57
N GLU A 36 -41.07 -38.81 -34.82
CA GLU A 36 -39.97 -38.02 -35.41
C GLU A 36 -40.28 -36.52 -35.42
N GLN A 37 -41.53 -36.14 -35.71
CA GLN A 37 -41.94 -34.73 -35.68
C GLN A 37 -41.96 -34.17 -34.25
N GLN A 38 -42.35 -34.97 -33.26
CA GLN A 38 -42.30 -34.57 -31.86
C GLN A 38 -40.85 -34.42 -31.36
N GLU A 39 -39.95 -35.34 -31.73
CA GLU A 39 -38.52 -35.25 -31.41
C GLU A 39 -37.91 -33.95 -31.95
N LYS A 40 -38.15 -33.62 -33.23
CA LYS A 40 -37.72 -32.35 -33.82
C LYS A 40 -38.29 -31.12 -33.10
N ASN A 41 -39.55 -31.18 -32.66
CA ASN A 41 -40.15 -30.10 -31.90
C ASN A 41 -39.49 -29.94 -30.52
N TYR A 42 -39.12 -31.04 -29.87
CA TYR A 42 -38.41 -31.01 -28.59
C TYR A 42 -36.99 -30.47 -28.74
N GLU A 43 -36.25 -30.90 -29.76
CA GLU A 43 -34.92 -30.35 -30.08
C GLU A 43 -34.99 -28.84 -30.29
N TYR A 44 -35.93 -28.37 -31.10
CA TYR A 44 -36.14 -26.94 -31.32
C TYR A 44 -36.47 -26.17 -30.03
N GLN A 45 -37.30 -26.75 -29.14
CA GLN A 45 -37.60 -26.13 -27.84
C GLN A 45 -36.38 -26.08 -26.91
N LEU A 46 -35.54 -27.11 -26.92
CA LEU A 46 -34.29 -27.13 -26.17
C LEU A 46 -33.31 -26.08 -26.68
N ASP A 47 -33.19 -25.91 -27.99
CA ASP A 47 -32.34 -24.88 -28.59
C ASP A 47 -32.81 -23.48 -28.21
N LEU A 48 -34.12 -23.21 -28.29
CA LEU A 48 -34.68 -21.92 -27.85
C LEU A 48 -34.41 -21.63 -26.36
N LEU A 49 -34.52 -22.65 -25.50
CA LEU A 49 -34.20 -22.52 -24.09
C LEU A 49 -32.71 -22.25 -23.88
N ASN A 50 -31.84 -22.99 -24.56
CA ASN A 50 -30.39 -22.81 -24.47
C ASN A 50 -29.96 -21.42 -24.93
N ASP A 51 -30.55 -20.91 -26.01
CA ASP A 51 -30.30 -19.55 -26.50
C ASP A 51 -30.75 -18.48 -25.48
N ASP A 52 -31.94 -18.65 -24.89
CA ASP A 52 -32.45 -17.73 -23.86
C ASP A 52 -31.58 -17.75 -22.59
N PHE A 53 -31.18 -18.95 -22.14
CA PHE A 53 -30.25 -19.08 -21.01
C PHE A 53 -28.90 -18.45 -21.31
N SER A 54 -28.34 -18.67 -22.50
CA SER A 54 -27.06 -18.11 -22.92
C SER A 54 -27.10 -16.58 -22.95
N ARG A 55 -28.19 -16.01 -23.51
CA ARG A 55 -28.40 -14.54 -23.51
C ARG A 55 -28.55 -13.99 -22.10
N LYS A 56 -29.33 -14.65 -21.24
CA LYS A 56 -29.49 -14.23 -19.84
C LYS A 56 -28.17 -14.28 -19.10
N LEU A 57 -27.41 -15.35 -19.23
CA LEU A 57 -26.10 -15.51 -18.59
C LEU A 57 -25.14 -14.41 -19.05
N SER A 58 -25.03 -14.17 -20.35
CA SER A 58 -24.19 -13.11 -20.90
C SER A 58 -24.57 -11.72 -20.36
N ASN A 59 -25.87 -11.41 -20.30
CA ASN A 59 -26.35 -10.15 -19.71
C ASN A 59 -26.01 -10.03 -18.22
N TYR A 60 -26.10 -11.13 -17.46
CA TYR A 60 -25.69 -11.13 -16.05
C TYR A 60 -24.19 -10.90 -15.90
N GLU A 61 -23.37 -11.58 -16.70
CA GLU A 61 -21.91 -11.42 -16.70
C GLU A 61 -21.51 -9.97 -17.00
N GLN A 62 -22.06 -9.36 -18.05
CA GLN A 62 -21.81 -7.95 -18.39
C GLN A 62 -22.24 -6.99 -17.27
N ARG A 63 -23.37 -7.27 -16.61
CA ARG A 63 -23.85 -6.43 -15.52
C ARG A 63 -22.96 -6.51 -14.29
N TYR A 64 -22.41 -7.69 -13.99
CA TYR A 64 -21.50 -7.87 -12.86
C TYR A 64 -20.10 -7.35 -13.16
N SER A 65 -19.59 -7.50 -14.38
CA SER A 65 -18.31 -6.88 -14.76
C SER A 65 -18.37 -5.37 -14.63
N TRP A 66 -19.43 -4.72 -15.15
CA TRP A 66 -19.59 -3.27 -15.01
C TRP A 66 -19.69 -2.81 -13.55
N LYS A 67 -20.35 -3.59 -12.69
CA LYS A 67 -20.37 -3.30 -11.25
C LYS A 67 -18.98 -3.41 -10.63
N LEU A 68 -18.23 -4.46 -10.95
CA LEU A 68 -16.86 -4.66 -10.45
C LEU A 68 -15.94 -3.51 -10.89
N ASP A 69 -16.01 -3.12 -12.16
CA ASP A 69 -15.25 -1.99 -12.71
C ASP A 69 -15.58 -0.68 -11.98
N ASN A 70 -16.87 -0.42 -11.71
CA ASN A 70 -17.30 0.75 -10.95
C ASN A 70 -16.78 0.72 -9.50
N TYR A 71 -16.83 -0.43 -8.82
CA TYR A 71 -16.28 -0.58 -7.47
C TYR A 71 -14.77 -0.35 -7.45
N GLN A 72 -14.07 -0.86 -8.47
CA GLN A 72 -12.63 -0.68 -8.61
C GLN A 72 -12.29 0.80 -8.84
N GLY A 73 -12.98 1.48 -9.76
CA GLY A 73 -12.81 2.92 -9.98
C GLY A 73 -13.11 3.76 -8.72
N HIS A 74 -14.13 3.39 -7.95
CA HIS A 74 -14.42 4.07 -6.68
C HIS A 74 -13.33 3.85 -5.63
N ARG A 75 -12.79 2.62 -5.52
CA ARG A 75 -11.68 2.30 -4.63
C ARG A 75 -10.43 3.09 -4.99
N ASP A 76 -10.10 3.17 -6.27
CA ASP A 76 -8.92 3.89 -6.75
C ASP A 76 -9.05 5.39 -6.47
N TYR A 77 -10.23 5.97 -6.69
CA TYR A 77 -10.54 7.35 -6.32
C TYR A 77 -10.36 7.62 -4.82
N LEU A 78 -10.89 6.75 -3.94
CA LEU A 78 -10.74 6.92 -2.49
C LEU A 78 -9.28 6.80 -2.04
N THR A 79 -8.52 5.92 -2.69
CA THR A 79 -7.08 5.72 -2.42
C THR A 79 -6.28 6.96 -2.79
N ASP A 80 -6.51 7.53 -3.98
CA ASP A 80 -5.89 8.79 -4.41
C ASP A 80 -6.26 9.95 -3.46
N LEU A 81 -7.54 10.07 -3.08
CA LEU A 81 -7.98 11.09 -2.13
C LEU A 81 -7.29 10.96 -0.77
N TYR A 82 -7.10 9.75 -0.29
CA TYR A 82 -6.38 9.49 0.97
C TYR A 82 -4.92 9.93 0.88
N HIS A 83 -4.21 9.56 -0.19
CA HIS A 83 -2.81 9.95 -0.39
C HIS A 83 -2.65 11.47 -0.48
N ARG A 84 -3.50 12.16 -1.26
CA ARG A 84 -3.46 13.63 -1.34
C ARG A 84 -3.65 14.30 0.03
N LYS A 85 -4.54 13.78 0.87
CA LYS A 85 -4.71 14.30 2.25
C LYS A 85 -3.49 14.02 3.11
N GLN A 86 -2.89 12.84 2.98
CA GLN A 86 -1.68 12.47 3.70
C GLN A 86 -0.52 13.40 3.35
N ASP A 87 -0.32 13.68 2.06
CA ASP A 87 0.74 14.57 1.58
C ASP A 87 0.51 16.00 2.04
N PHE A 88 -0.72 16.52 1.95
CA PHE A 88 -1.07 17.83 2.51
C PHE A 88 -0.76 17.94 4.01
N CYS A 89 -1.07 16.89 4.79
CA CYS A 89 -0.73 16.86 6.21
C CYS A 89 0.79 16.85 6.45
N ARG A 90 1.55 16.09 5.66
CA ARG A 90 3.01 16.04 5.74
C ARG A 90 3.66 17.38 5.41
N GLU A 91 3.21 18.04 4.35
CA GLU A 91 3.69 19.39 3.98
C GLU A 91 3.41 20.40 5.09
N LYS A 92 2.18 20.40 5.63
CA LYS A 92 1.81 21.30 6.74
C LYS A 92 2.62 21.06 8.01
N LEU A 93 2.93 19.80 8.32
CA LEU A 93 3.80 19.44 9.43
C LEU A 93 5.24 19.89 9.19
N ALA A 94 5.77 19.70 7.99
CA ALA A 94 7.12 20.14 7.62
C ALA A 94 7.26 21.68 7.73
N LEU A 95 6.27 22.43 7.25
CA LEU A 95 6.23 23.89 7.40
C LEU A 95 6.25 24.32 8.87
N ARG A 96 5.41 23.71 9.72
CA ARG A 96 5.39 23.99 11.16
C ARG A 96 6.72 23.64 11.85
N GLN A 97 7.35 22.53 11.47
CA GLN A 97 8.67 22.16 12.00
C GLN A 97 9.75 23.17 11.60
N MET A 98 9.72 23.67 10.37
CA MET A 98 10.63 24.72 9.92
C MET A 98 10.42 26.02 10.71
N GLU A 99 9.17 26.44 10.91
CA GLU A 99 8.82 27.62 11.70
C GLU A 99 9.28 27.48 13.17
N LEU A 100 9.06 26.31 13.77
CA LEU A 100 9.55 25.99 15.12
C LEU A 100 11.08 26.06 15.20
N LYS A 101 11.80 25.48 14.23
CA LYS A 101 13.27 25.59 14.18
C LYS A 101 13.74 27.03 14.08
N LYS A 102 13.11 27.85 13.23
CA LYS A 102 13.40 29.29 13.12
C LYS A 102 13.15 30.03 14.43
N ALA A 103 12.04 29.73 15.11
CA ALA A 103 11.69 30.33 16.39
C ALA A 103 12.68 29.93 17.50
N GLN A 104 13.08 28.66 17.56
CA GLN A 104 14.11 28.15 18.47
C GLN A 104 15.44 28.85 18.23
N GLN A 105 15.92 28.92 16.99
CA GLN A 105 17.16 29.63 16.64
C GLN A 105 17.10 31.12 17.01
N ALA A 106 15.97 31.78 16.80
CA ALA A 106 15.78 33.18 17.20
C ALA A 106 15.81 33.37 18.73
N ALA A 107 15.20 32.44 19.48
CA ALA A 107 15.24 32.46 20.95
C ALA A 107 16.66 32.22 21.48
N LEU A 108 17.39 31.26 20.89
CA LEU A 108 18.77 30.95 21.21
C LEU A 108 19.70 32.14 20.95
N ARG A 109 19.56 32.82 19.80
CA ARG A 109 20.29 34.06 19.50
C ARG A 109 20.03 35.16 20.52
N LYS A 110 18.78 35.32 20.99
CA LYS A 110 18.44 36.31 22.03
C LYS A 110 19.07 35.95 23.37
N THR A 111 19.15 34.67 23.74
CA THR A 111 19.83 34.24 24.97
C THR A 111 21.36 34.37 24.85
N ALA A 112 21.92 34.09 23.68
CA ALA A 112 23.35 34.22 23.42
C ALA A 112 23.80 35.70 23.38
N SER A 113 22.98 36.62 22.83
CA SER A 113 23.31 38.05 22.78
C SER A 113 23.38 38.71 24.17
N VAL A 114 22.73 38.14 25.18
CA VAL A 114 22.80 38.61 26.57
C VAL A 114 24.15 38.24 27.24
N ARG A 115 24.96 37.37 26.62
CA ARG A 115 26.25 36.89 27.17
C ARG A 115 27.47 37.12 26.26
N ARG A 116 27.35 37.84 25.13
CA ARG A 116 28.49 38.11 24.23
C ARG A 116 29.44 39.15 24.83
N THR A 117 30.50 38.68 25.48
CA THR A 117 31.74 39.42 25.68
C THR A 117 32.73 39.07 24.56
N GLY A 118 33.11 40.06 23.74
CA GLY A 118 34.26 39.99 22.82
C GLY A 118 33.96 39.53 21.38
N ASP A 119 34.20 40.43 20.41
CA ASP A 119 34.37 40.33 18.95
C ASP A 119 33.60 39.32 18.06
N GLY A 120 32.81 38.36 18.58
CA GLY A 120 31.75 37.63 17.87
C GLY A 120 32.16 36.91 16.57
N VAL A 121 33.46 36.70 16.35
CA VAL A 121 34.03 36.13 15.11
C VAL A 121 34.83 34.85 15.37
N THR A 122 35.13 34.51 16.62
CA THR A 122 35.89 33.29 16.97
C THR A 122 35.20 32.56 18.12
N PRO A 123 35.05 31.22 18.04
CA PRO A 123 34.50 30.44 19.14
C PRO A 123 35.37 30.61 20.37
N ARG A 124 34.73 30.79 21.54
CA ARG A 124 35.48 30.81 22.79
C ARG A 124 36.05 29.42 23.09
N PRO A 125 37.21 29.32 23.75
CA PRO A 125 37.70 28.03 24.22
C PRO A 125 36.67 27.38 25.17
N PHE A 126 36.36 26.10 24.93
CA PHE A 126 35.43 25.33 25.75
C PHE A 126 36.15 24.20 26.49
N SER A 127 35.81 24.02 27.77
CA SER A 127 36.42 23.01 28.63
C SER A 127 35.40 22.10 29.31
N SER A 128 34.38 22.66 29.94
CA SER A 128 33.25 21.93 30.52
C SER A 128 32.08 22.87 30.81
N GLY A 129 30.90 22.31 31.08
CA GLY A 129 29.72 23.07 31.49
C GLY A 129 28.53 22.91 30.55
N LYS A 130 27.36 22.59 31.11
CA LYS A 130 26.15 22.25 30.35
C LYS A 130 25.62 23.39 29.48
N HIS A 131 25.51 24.58 30.05
CA HIS A 131 25.00 25.73 29.32
C HIS A 131 26.06 26.29 28.34
N ASP A 132 27.33 26.12 28.70
CA ASP A 132 28.46 26.57 27.90
C ASP A 132 28.72 25.67 26.68
N ALA A 133 28.34 24.39 26.74
CA ALA A 133 28.44 23.47 25.61
C ALA A 133 27.52 23.88 24.45
N LEU A 134 26.26 24.23 24.75
CA LEU A 134 25.30 24.68 23.72
C LEU A 134 25.73 26.01 23.10
N LEU A 135 26.17 26.95 23.93
CA LEU A 135 26.71 28.25 23.47
C LEU A 135 27.95 28.05 22.58
N PHE A 136 28.85 27.16 22.96
CA PHE A 136 30.03 26.84 22.18
C PHE A 136 29.70 26.24 20.81
N ILE A 137 28.74 25.30 20.75
CA ILE A 137 28.27 24.73 19.47
C ILE A 137 27.74 25.84 18.56
N GLU A 138 26.90 26.73 19.08
CA GLU A 138 26.33 27.85 18.31
C GLU A 138 27.41 28.81 17.81
N GLU A 139 28.38 29.18 18.67
CA GLU A 139 29.51 30.02 18.29
C GLU A 139 30.37 29.38 17.20
N PHE A 140 30.57 28.05 17.27
CA PHE A 140 31.30 27.30 16.26
C PHE A 140 30.56 27.23 14.93
N GLU A 141 29.25 26.98 14.93
CA GLU A 141 28.44 26.96 13.70
C GLU A 141 28.40 28.33 13.03
N GLU A 142 28.30 29.40 13.81
CA GLU A 142 28.38 30.77 13.30
C GLU A 142 29.77 31.05 12.70
N TYR A 143 30.84 30.61 13.38
CA TYR A 143 32.21 30.70 12.86
C TYR A 143 32.39 29.95 11.54
N ALA A 144 31.93 28.70 11.48
CA ALA A 144 32.05 27.85 10.30
C ALA A 144 31.30 28.43 9.10
N SER A 145 30.09 28.95 9.32
CA SER A 145 29.31 29.63 8.29
C SER A 145 29.99 30.90 7.79
N ARG A 146 30.52 31.75 8.69
CA ARG A 146 31.19 33.01 8.30
C ARG A 146 32.53 32.82 7.60
N ARG A 147 33.26 31.75 7.95
CA ARG A 147 34.56 31.42 7.36
C ARG A 147 34.46 30.50 6.14
N ASN A 148 33.25 30.14 5.70
CA ASN A 148 33.01 29.18 4.62
C ASN A 148 33.81 27.88 4.81
N ILE A 149 33.82 27.35 6.04
CA ILE A 149 34.48 26.07 6.33
C ILE A 149 33.72 24.96 5.57
N PRO A 150 34.42 24.11 4.80
CA PRO A 150 33.81 22.97 4.11
C PRO A 150 32.89 22.15 5.02
N ASP A 151 31.80 21.63 4.49
CA ASP A 151 30.84 20.78 5.23
C ASP A 151 31.39 19.37 5.53
N GLU A 152 32.62 19.08 5.12
CA GLU A 152 33.28 17.80 5.37
C GLU A 152 33.48 17.59 6.90
N PRO A 153 32.97 16.48 7.48
CA PRO A 153 33.00 16.26 8.92
C PRO A 153 34.42 16.22 9.47
N GLU A 154 35.37 15.66 8.71
CA GLU A 154 36.79 15.57 9.05
C GLU A 154 37.41 16.94 9.27
N ILE A 155 37.18 17.86 8.32
CA ILE A 155 37.68 19.23 8.37
C ILE A 155 37.04 19.97 9.55
N ARG A 156 35.72 19.85 9.71
CA ARG A 156 35.00 20.56 10.79
C ARG A 156 35.39 20.08 12.17
N ILE A 157 35.48 18.76 12.38
CA ILE A 157 35.91 18.17 13.65
C ILE A 157 37.36 18.55 13.96
N SER A 158 38.23 18.53 12.94
CA SER A 158 39.62 18.97 13.08
C SER A 158 39.73 20.43 13.49
N ILE A 159 38.89 21.33 12.97
CA ILE A 159 38.88 22.73 13.40
C ILE A 159 38.21 22.88 14.77
N PHE A 160 37.15 22.12 15.06
CA PHE A 160 36.42 22.12 16.33
C PHE A 160 37.32 21.81 17.52
N GLN A 161 38.20 20.80 17.42
CA GLN A 161 39.13 20.43 18.51
C GLN A 161 40.09 21.55 18.92
N HIS A 162 40.45 22.48 18.02
CA HIS A 162 41.39 23.56 18.34
C HIS A 162 40.82 24.53 19.37
N TYR A 163 39.50 24.57 19.51
CA TYR A 163 38.79 25.39 20.49
C TYR A 163 38.38 24.60 21.74
N LEU A 164 38.75 23.33 21.83
CA LEU A 164 38.52 22.51 23.01
C LEU A 164 39.74 22.50 23.93
N GLN A 165 39.50 22.48 25.23
CA GLN A 165 40.51 22.40 26.29
C GLN A 165 40.04 21.45 27.39
N GLY A 166 40.96 20.97 28.24
CA GLY A 166 40.61 20.19 29.44
C GLY A 166 39.71 18.97 29.15
N PRO A 167 38.62 18.75 29.93
CA PRO A 167 37.75 17.58 29.78
C PRO A 167 37.13 17.41 28.39
N ALA A 168 36.80 18.52 27.71
CA ALA A 168 36.24 18.47 26.36
C ALA A 168 37.26 17.99 25.32
N TYR A 169 38.53 18.40 25.47
CA TYR A 169 39.60 17.93 24.60
C TYR A 169 39.92 16.46 24.85
N GLU A 170 39.97 16.02 26.11
CA GLU A 170 40.21 14.60 26.43
C GLU A 170 39.08 13.69 25.92
N TRP A 171 37.84 14.20 25.85
CA TRP A 171 36.71 13.46 25.27
C TRP A 171 36.85 13.26 23.75
N ILE A 172 37.31 14.27 23.00
CA ILE A 172 37.45 14.18 21.54
C ILE A 172 38.73 13.45 21.11
N ARG A 173 39.76 13.46 21.96
CA ARG A 173 41.07 12.87 21.67
C ARG A 173 41.03 11.42 21.16
N PRO A 174 40.30 10.46 21.77
CA PRO A 174 40.26 9.08 21.27
C PRO A 174 39.60 8.98 19.88
N ILE A 175 38.63 9.84 19.59
CA ILE A 175 37.90 9.89 18.32
C ILE A 175 38.83 10.28 17.17
N ILE A 176 39.70 11.28 17.41
CA ILE A 176 40.60 11.83 16.38
C ILE A 176 41.81 10.91 16.17
N GLN A 177 42.25 10.19 17.20
CA GLN A 177 43.40 9.30 17.13
C GLN A 177 43.09 7.93 16.51
N ASN A 178 41.81 7.57 16.36
CA ASN A 178 41.39 6.26 15.84
C ASN A 178 40.53 6.39 14.56
N PRO A 179 41.14 6.26 13.37
CA PRO A 179 40.43 6.42 12.09
C PRO A 179 39.24 5.48 11.92
N GLN A 180 39.27 4.29 12.52
CA GLN A 180 38.18 3.30 12.43
C GLN A 180 36.96 3.71 13.26
N GLN A 181 37.15 4.39 14.39
CA GLN A 181 36.04 4.96 15.16
C GLN A 181 35.46 6.19 14.46
N PHE A 182 36.29 6.96 13.75
CA PHE A 182 35.85 8.13 13.02
C PHE A 182 34.79 7.80 11.96
N GLU A 183 35.05 6.84 11.07
CA GLU A 183 34.07 6.39 10.05
C GLU A 183 32.80 5.76 10.67
N HIS A 184 32.94 5.10 11.83
CA HIS A 184 31.82 4.41 12.46
C HIS A 184 30.82 5.37 13.13
N PHE A 185 31.30 6.47 13.72
CA PHE A 185 30.47 7.37 14.54
C PHE A 185 30.16 8.73 13.88
N TYR A 186 30.99 9.19 12.93
CA TYR A 186 30.97 10.59 12.48
C TYR A 186 30.84 10.77 10.96
N ASN A 187 30.03 9.93 10.30
CA ASN A 187 29.60 10.10 8.91
C ASN A 187 28.90 11.44 8.63
N ASN A 188 28.49 12.17 9.68
CA ASN A 188 27.86 13.48 9.61
C ASN A 188 28.32 14.34 10.80
N PHE A 189 28.70 15.60 10.52
CA PHE A 189 29.06 16.58 11.54
C PHE A 189 27.93 16.87 12.54
N GLU A 190 26.67 16.81 12.10
CA GLU A 190 25.52 16.98 13.00
C GLU A 190 25.42 15.86 14.06
N ALA A 191 25.73 14.61 13.67
CA ALA A 191 25.74 13.49 14.60
C ALA A 191 26.83 13.66 15.67
N PHE A 192 27.99 14.20 15.27
CA PHE A 192 29.06 14.58 16.18
C PHE A 192 28.61 15.63 17.20
N LEU A 193 27.96 16.70 16.74
CA LEU A 193 27.48 17.78 17.61
C LEU A 193 26.38 17.30 18.58
N ASP A 194 25.52 16.39 18.14
CA ASP A 194 24.51 15.77 19.01
C ASP A 194 25.14 14.92 20.11
N GLU A 195 26.18 14.15 19.80
CA GLU A 195 26.88 13.33 20.78
C GLU A 195 27.68 14.20 21.77
N PHE A 196 28.34 15.24 21.29
CA PHE A 196 28.99 16.25 22.12
C PHE A 196 27.98 16.95 23.04
N SER A 197 26.81 17.33 22.52
CA SER A 197 25.73 17.90 23.33
C SER A 197 25.20 16.92 24.38
N ARG A 198 25.12 15.62 24.07
CA ARG A 198 24.76 14.61 25.09
C ARG A 198 25.83 14.51 26.18
N ALA A 199 27.10 14.49 25.81
CA ALA A 199 28.22 14.37 26.75
C ALA A 199 28.31 15.56 27.71
N PHE A 200 28.14 16.79 27.22
CA PHE A 200 28.38 17.99 28.01
C PHE A 200 27.10 18.74 28.42
N ALA A 201 26.05 18.74 27.59
CA ALA A 201 24.77 19.38 27.90
C ALA A 201 23.72 18.41 28.50
N GLY A 202 23.96 17.11 28.44
CA GLY A 202 23.07 16.08 28.99
C GLY A 202 21.76 15.88 28.21
N LYS A 203 21.63 16.49 27.01
CA LYS A 203 20.51 16.32 26.08
C LYS A 203 20.99 16.50 24.62
N PRO A 204 20.37 15.84 23.63
CA PRO A 204 20.57 16.15 22.21
C PRO A 204 20.12 17.59 21.88
N ARG A 205 20.64 18.18 20.80
CA ARG A 205 20.33 19.58 20.41
C ARG A 205 18.85 19.78 20.05
N HIS A 206 18.14 18.71 19.70
CA HIS A 206 16.77 18.71 19.21
C HIS A 206 15.74 18.04 20.15
N SER A 207 16.07 17.83 21.43
CA SER A 207 15.21 17.12 22.41
C SER A 207 14.53 18.02 23.43
#